data_AF-A0A1H5EQ95-F1
#
_entry.id   AF-A0A1H5EQ95-F1
#
_cell.length_a   1.000
_cell.length_b   1.000
_cell.length_c   1.000
_cell.angle_alpha   90.00
_cell.angle_beta   90.00
_cell.angle_gamma   90.00
#
_symmetry.space_group_name_H-M   'P 1'
#
loop_
_entity.id
_entity.type
_entity.pdbx_description
1 polymer ?
#
loop_
_entity_poly.entity_id
_entity_poly.type
_entity_poly.pdbx_seq_one_letter_code
_entity_poly.pdbx_strand_id
1 'polypeptide(L)' 'MSGERIVKVLGKPQTITVAQQSKSVWIAVGDYMGESFDAKGRTEKSATAAWIAKATYHGNDPPPKA' A
#
# COMPACT_ATOMS: atom_id res chain seq x y z
N MET A 1 11.31 -4.09 12.38
CA MET A 1 10.05 -4.81 12.70
C MET A 1 9.19 -4.84 11.45
N SER A 2 8.61 -5.98 11.13
CA SER A 2 7.64 -6.15 10.03
C SER A 2 6.34 -6.72 10.59
N GLY A 3 5.21 -6.22 10.13
CA GLY A 3 3.88 -6.66 10.53
C GLY A 3 2.94 -6.72 9.33
N GLU A 4 2.21 -7.81 9.22
CA GLU A 4 1.13 -7.96 8.25
C GLU A 4 -0.11 -7.22 8.76
N ARG A 5 -0.78 -6.50 7.86
CA ARG A 5 -1.96 -5.70 8.16
C ARG A 5 -2.99 -5.83 7.07
N ILE A 6 -4.25 -5.86 7.46
CA ILE A 6 -5.38 -5.80 6.54
C ILE A 6 -5.83 -4.34 6.44
N VAL A 7 -5.84 -3.80 5.22
CA VAL A 7 -6.35 -2.46 4.90
C VAL A 7 -7.55 -2.57 3.97
N LYS A 8 -8.40 -1.54 3.92
CA LYS A 8 -9.52 -1.50 2.97
C LYS A 8 -9.17 -0.55 1.82
N VAL A 9 -9.21 -1.05 0.58
CA VAL A 9 -9.07 -0.27 -0.65
C VAL A 9 -10.35 -0.44 -1.46
N LEU A 10 -11.05 0.66 -1.77
CA LEU A 10 -12.34 0.63 -2.49
C LEU A 10 -13.35 -0.38 -1.92
N GLY A 11 -13.40 -0.50 -0.58
CA GLY A 11 -14.29 -1.44 0.12
C GLY A 11 -13.82 -2.89 0.16
N LYS A 12 -12.74 -3.25 -0.55
CA LYS A 12 -12.16 -4.59 -0.55
C LYS A 12 -11.02 -4.68 0.47
N PRO A 13 -11.01 -5.70 1.34
CA PRO A 13 -9.88 -5.94 2.23
C PRO A 13 -8.67 -6.40 1.41
N GLN A 14 -7.53 -5.76 1.65
CA GLN A 14 -6.26 -6.12 1.03
C GLN A 14 -5.21 -6.31 2.12
N THR A 15 -4.46 -7.39 1.97
CA THR A 15 -3.38 -7.72 2.89
C THR A 15 -2.10 -7.03 2.42
N ILE A 16 -1.46 -6.30 3.34
CA ILE A 16 -0.20 -5.62 3.11
C ILE A 16 0.80 -5.98 4.20
N THR A 17 2.07 -5.97 3.84
CA THR A 17 3.18 -6.05 4.80
C THR A 17 3.73 -4.67 5.02
N VAL A 18 3.81 -4.25 6.29
CA VAL A 18 4.45 -2.99 6.66
C VAL A 18 5.72 -3.30 7.43
N ALA A 19 6.84 -2.80 6.94
CA ALA A 19 8.15 -3.03 7.52
C ALA A 19 8.87 -1.71 7.80
N GLN A 20 9.58 -1.66 8.92
CA GLN A 20 10.51 -0.57 9.19
C GLN A 20 11.81 -0.83 8.41
N GLN A 21 12.09 0.01 7.42
CA GLN A 21 13.30 -0.06 6.61
C GLN A 21 14.48 0.66 7.29
N SER A 22 14.23 1.73 8.05
CA SER A 22 15.23 2.44 8.84
C SER A 22 14.61 3.15 10.05
N LYS A 23 15.42 3.85 10.87
CA LYS A 23 14.95 4.58 12.06
C LYS A 23 13.75 5.50 11.77
N SER A 24 13.73 6.12 10.59
CA SER A 24 12.70 7.08 10.16
C SER A 24 12.01 6.70 8.85
N VAL A 25 12.23 5.49 8.34
CA VAL A 25 11.63 5.02 7.08
C VAL A 25 10.87 3.74 7.31
N TRP A 26 9.60 3.77 6.94
CA TRP A 26 8.70 2.64 6.88
C TRP A 26 8.28 2.41 5.44
N ILE A 27 8.13 1.16 5.06
CA ILE A 27 7.65 0.73 3.75
C ILE A 27 6.43 -0.17 3.93
N ALA A 28 5.38 0.11 3.19
CA ALA A 28 4.20 -0.74 3.05
C ALA A 28 4.23 -1.36 1.65
N VAL A 29 4.10 -2.68 1.58
CA VAL A 29 4.15 -3.45 0.35
C VAL A 29 2.95 -4.38 0.32
N GLY A 30 2.33 -4.52 -0.84
CA GLY A 30 1.24 -5.46 -1.04
C GLY A 30 0.80 -5.47 -2.49
N ASP A 31 0.15 -6.55 -2.87
CA ASP A 31 -0.39 -6.71 -4.21
C ASP A 31 -1.80 -6.14 -4.28
N TYR A 32 -2.12 -5.48 -5.39
CA TYR A 32 -3.46 -4.96 -5.66
C TYR A 32 -3.75 -5.08 -7.16
N MET A 33 -4.89 -5.68 -7.51
CA MET A 33 -5.29 -5.93 -8.92
C MET A 33 -4.24 -6.66 -9.79
N GLY A 34 -3.38 -7.49 -9.19
CA GLY A 34 -2.32 -8.22 -9.91
C GLY A 34 -1.02 -7.44 -10.09
N GLU A 35 -0.94 -6.21 -9.58
CA GLU A 35 0.28 -5.42 -9.54
C GLU A 35 0.81 -5.30 -8.10
N SER A 36 2.12 -5.41 -7.94
CA SER A 36 2.79 -5.20 -6.65
C SER A 36 3.01 -3.72 -6.43
N PHE A 37 2.45 -3.18 -5.34
CA PHE A 37 2.62 -1.80 -4.95
C PHE A 37 3.49 -1.69 -3.70
N ASP A 38 4.41 -0.74 -3.71
CA ASP A 38 5.11 -0.26 -2.53
C ASP A 38 4.81 1.22 -2.28
N ALA A 39 4.85 1.62 -1.01
CA ALA A 39 4.83 3.01 -0.60
C ALA A 39 5.67 3.22 0.66
N LYS A 40 6.32 4.38 0.74
CA LYS A 40 7.20 4.74 1.86
C LYS A 40 6.58 5.85 2.69
N GLY A 41 6.87 5.85 3.98
CA GLY A 41 6.46 6.88 4.93
C GLY A 41 7.46 7.05 6.06
N ARG A 42 7.32 8.13 6.82
CA ARG A 42 8.16 8.39 7.99
C ARG A 42 7.75 7.57 9.22
N THR A 43 6.56 6.99 9.15
CA THR A 43 5.92 6.18 10.19
C THR A 43 5.17 5.02 9.54
N GLU A 44 4.89 3.98 10.30
CA GLU A 44 4.08 2.84 9.86
C GLU A 44 2.72 3.29 9.27
N LYS A 45 2.04 4.21 9.95
CA LYS A 45 0.75 4.77 9.52
C LYS A 45 0.85 5.54 8.21
N SER A 46 1.89 6.37 8.04
CA SER A 46 2.07 7.16 6.80
C SER A 46 2.43 6.28 5.61
N ALA A 47 3.25 5.24 5.80
CA ALA A 47 3.55 4.26 4.76
C ALA A 47 2.28 3.51 4.32
N THR A 48 1.48 3.07 5.29
CA THR A 48 0.19 2.40 5.06
C THR A 48 -0.79 3.30 4.29
N ALA A 49 -0.95 4.55 4.73
CA ALA A 49 -1.85 5.50 4.08
C ALA A 49 -1.41 5.82 2.64
N ALA A 50 -0.11 5.98 2.42
CA ALA A 50 0.46 6.20 1.09
C ALA A 50 0.19 4.99 0.16
N TRP A 51 0.31 3.77 0.68
CA TRP A 51 0.00 2.56 -0.08
C TRP A 51 -1.48 2.49 -0.47
N ILE A 52 -2.39 2.75 0.49
CA ILE A 52 -3.85 2.79 0.23
C ILE A 52 -4.18 3.84 -0.83
N ALA A 53 -3.60 5.05 -0.73
CA ALA A 53 -3.83 6.12 -1.70
C ALA A 53 -3.37 5.72 -3.10
N LYS A 54 -2.20 5.09 -3.23
CA LYS A 54 -1.66 4.58 -4.50
C LYS A 54 -2.56 3.51 -5.11
N ALA A 55 -2.96 2.52 -4.32
CA ALA A 55 -3.87 1.45 -4.75
C ALA A 55 -5.26 2.01 -5.14
N THR A 56 -5.78 2.98 -4.39
CA THR A 56 -7.07 3.64 -4.68
C THR A 56 -7.00 4.42 -5.99
N TYR A 57 -5.92 5.17 -6.21
CA TYR A 57 -5.70 5.90 -7.46
C TYR A 57 -5.67 4.96 -8.66
N HIS A 58 -4.91 3.86 -8.56
CA HIS A 58 -4.85 2.85 -9.63
C HIS A 58 -6.19 2.14 -9.86
N GLY A 59 -6.97 1.86 -8.80
CA GLY A 59 -8.29 1.27 -8.95
C GLY A 59 -9.36 2.21 -9.53
N ASN A 60 -9.12 3.53 -9.49
CA ASN A 60 -9.99 4.55 -10.07
C ASN A 60 -9.55 4.99 -11.48
N ASP A 61 -8.31 4.68 -11.87
CA ASP A 61 -7.84 4.92 -13.23
C ASP A 61 -8.36 3.79 -14.14
N PRO A 62 -9.23 4.07 -15.12
CA PRO A 62 -9.62 3.05 -16.09
C PRO A 62 -8.34 2.59 -16.81
N PRO A 63 -8.15 1.27 -17.04
CA PRO A 63 -6.98 0.81 -17.77
C PRO A 63 -6.89 1.56 -19.10
N PRO A 64 -5.69 1.98 -19.54
CA PRO A 64 -5.53 2.65 -20.82
C PRO A 64 -6.20 1.80 -21.88
N LYS A 65 -7.17 2.41 -22.57
CA LYS A 65 -7.95 1.78 -23.63
C LYS A 65 -6.95 1.22 -24.66
N ALA A 66 -6.87 -0.11 -24.75
CA ALA A 66 -6.07 -0.81 -25.76
C ALA A 66 -6.58 -0.52 -27.17
#